data_AF-A0A7V9SED3-F1
#
_entry.id   AF-A0A7V9SED3-F1
#
_cell.length_a   1.000
_cell.length_b   1.000
_cell.length_c   1.000
_cell.angle_alpha   90.00
_cell.angle_beta   90.00
_cell.angle_gamma   90.00
#
_symmetry.space_group_name_H-M   'P 1'
#
loop_
_entity.id
_entity.type
_entity.pdbx_description
1 polymer ?
#
loop_
_entity_poly.entity_id
_entity_poly.type
_entity_poly.pdbx_seq_one_letter_code
_entity_poly.pdbx_strand_id
1 'polypeptide(L)'
;MNVLSLAHDRAPRLAAVLAFTALAMLVPVSVAQTPVSDTGDGPHPAHIHSGTCAALGDVVIPLADVALPAGDQVGAASAFPLKISTNFVVEMPLQEIIDGEYAINIHQSAEEIDVYIACGDIGGVLTKEGEDGPDELRFALGELNESGHTGVVFLSAQGDQTEVNIMLIEPGEFS
;
A
#
# COMPACT_ATOMS: atom_id res chain seq x y z
N MET A 1 50.48 40.81 67.78
CA MET A 1 49.43 40.73 68.82
C MET A 1 48.52 39.57 68.41
N ASN A 2 48.68 38.40 69.02
CA ASN A 2 47.75 37.81 70.00
C ASN A 2 46.39 37.49 69.31
N VAL A 3 45.80 36.28 69.27
CA VAL A 3 45.66 35.21 70.27
C VAL A 3 45.12 33.95 69.54
N LEU A 4 45.50 32.76 70.04
CA LEU A 4 44.75 31.48 70.19
C LEU A 4 43.27 31.42 69.70
N SER A 5 42.62 30.31 69.34
CA SER A 5 42.85 28.85 69.38
C SER A 5 41.57 28.15 68.88
N LEU A 6 41.62 26.81 68.82
CA LEU A 6 40.57 25.80 68.94
C LEU A 6 40.01 25.16 67.66
N ALA A 7 40.27 23.86 67.61
CA ALA A 7 39.78 22.82 66.71
C ALA A 7 38.26 22.59 66.82
N HIS A 8 37.66 22.07 65.75
CA HIS A 8 36.57 21.09 65.88
C HIS A 8 36.48 20.15 64.67
N ASP A 9 35.94 18.99 65.00
CA ASP A 9 36.08 17.66 64.40
C ASP A 9 35.08 17.36 63.26
N ARG A 10 35.44 16.36 62.44
CA ARG A 10 34.59 15.35 61.74
C ARG A 10 33.49 15.76 60.75
N ALA A 11 33.69 15.40 59.48
CA ALA A 11 33.09 14.21 58.81
C ALA A 11 32.87 14.46 57.30
N PRO A 12 33.27 13.53 56.39
CA PRO A 12 32.98 13.66 54.97
C PRO A 12 31.53 13.21 54.69
N ARG A 13 30.71 14.10 54.12
CA ARG A 13 29.40 13.73 53.57
C ARG A 13 29.63 13.00 52.25
N LEU A 14 29.21 11.73 52.19
CA LEU A 14 29.09 10.95 50.95
C LEU A 14 28.29 11.76 49.93
N ALA A 15 28.91 12.10 48.79
CA ALA A 15 28.20 12.57 47.61
C ALA A 15 27.68 11.34 46.86
N ALA A 16 26.36 11.16 46.86
CA ALA A 16 25.69 10.13 46.07
C ALA A 16 25.82 10.47 44.57
N VAL A 17 26.48 9.60 43.80
CA VAL A 17 26.54 9.67 42.35
C VAL A 17 25.23 9.09 41.80
N LEU A 18 24.33 9.94 41.32
CA LEU A 18 23.14 9.55 40.55
C LEU A 18 23.59 9.26 39.11
N ALA A 19 23.75 7.98 38.79
CA ALA A 19 23.91 7.52 37.42
C ALA A 19 22.56 7.61 36.69
N PHE A 20 22.39 8.61 35.83
CA PHE A 20 21.27 8.67 34.88
C PHE A 20 21.54 7.73 33.72
N THR A 21 20.99 6.52 33.77
CA THR A 21 20.89 5.65 32.59
C THR A 21 19.80 6.19 31.68
N ALA A 22 20.16 6.97 30.66
CA ALA A 22 19.25 7.37 29.60
C ALA A 22 18.95 6.15 28.73
N LEU A 23 17.82 5.49 28.98
CA LEU A 23 17.28 4.44 28.13
C LEU A 23 16.64 5.12 26.91
N ALA A 24 17.37 5.17 25.79
CA ALA A 24 16.85 5.66 24.53
C ALA A 24 15.76 4.69 24.03
N MET A 25 14.49 5.07 24.21
CA MET A 25 13.38 4.36 23.58
C MET A 25 13.42 4.68 22.08
N LEU A 26 13.77 3.68 21.25
CA LEU A 26 13.44 3.73 19.83
C LEU A 26 11.91 3.63 19.72
N VAL A 27 11.27 4.74 19.40
CA VAL A 27 9.86 4.73 19.00
C VAL A 27 9.85 4.38 17.51
N PRO A 28 9.18 3.29 17.08
CA PRO A 28 8.97 3.08 15.66
C PRO A 28 8.13 4.25 15.14
N VAL A 29 8.61 4.92 14.10
CA VAL A 29 7.83 5.93 13.38
C VAL A 29 6.73 5.17 12.65
N SER A 30 5.54 5.08 13.26
CA SER A 30 4.33 4.79 12.50
C SER A 30 4.09 5.98 11.58
N VAL A 31 4.17 5.76 10.27
CA VAL A 31 3.60 6.69 9.30
C VAL A 31 2.10 6.72 9.59
N ALA A 32 1.62 7.82 10.16
CA ALA A 32 0.19 8.02 10.34
C ALA A 32 -0.44 8.10 8.96
N GLN A 33 -1.30 7.14 8.62
CA GLN A 33 -2.14 7.19 7.44
C GLN A 33 -3.12 8.35 7.61
N THR A 34 -3.21 9.24 6.62
CA THR A 34 -4.23 10.28 6.61
C THR A 34 -5.50 9.69 6.01
N PRO A 35 -6.65 9.70 6.73
CA PRO A 35 -7.89 9.17 6.18
C PRO A 35 -8.26 9.87 4.90
N VAL A 36 -8.51 9.08 3.86
CA VAL A 36 -9.00 9.54 2.56
C VAL A 36 -10.50 9.26 2.51
N SER A 37 -11.29 10.30 2.30
CA SER A 37 -12.70 10.14 1.99
C SER A 37 -12.84 10.02 0.48
N ASP A 38 -12.91 8.79 -0.05
CA ASP A 38 -13.32 8.64 -1.44
C ASP A 38 -14.81 8.97 -1.55
N THR A 39 -15.09 10.16 -2.06
CA THR A 39 -16.44 10.64 -2.33
C THR A 39 -16.79 10.52 -3.81
N GLY A 40 -15.91 9.89 -4.61
CA GLY A 40 -15.96 9.89 -6.05
C GLY A 40 -16.41 8.57 -6.65
N ASP A 41 -17.59 8.59 -7.29
CA ASP A 41 -18.03 7.55 -8.23
C ASP A 41 -17.23 7.58 -9.56
N GLY A 42 -16.04 8.18 -9.54
CA GLY A 42 -15.20 8.47 -10.71
C GLY A 42 -14.20 7.35 -11.03
N PRO A 43 -13.53 7.43 -12.19
CA PRO A 43 -12.44 6.54 -12.55
C PRO A 43 -11.21 6.75 -11.65
N HIS A 44 -10.54 5.66 -11.30
CA HIS A 44 -9.31 5.64 -10.53
C HIS A 44 -8.12 5.28 -11.42
N PRO A 45 -7.14 6.17 -11.62
CA PRO A 45 -5.91 5.83 -12.32
C PRO A 45 -5.19 4.67 -11.64
N ALA A 46 -4.63 3.76 -12.45
CA ALA A 46 -3.88 2.60 -11.98
C ALA A 46 -2.53 2.51 -12.70
N HIS A 47 -1.49 2.15 -11.95
CA HIS A 47 -0.13 2.06 -12.49
C HIS A 47 0.61 0.84 -11.93
N ILE A 48 1.50 0.26 -12.74
CA ILE A 48 2.59 -0.59 -12.25
C ILE A 48 3.76 0.31 -11.88
N HIS A 49 4.20 0.24 -10.64
CA HIS A 49 5.37 0.93 -10.11
C HIS A 49 6.51 -0.03 -9.82
N SER A 50 7.73 0.48 -9.87
CA SER A 50 8.90 -0.21 -9.32
C SER A 50 8.84 -0.30 -7.79
N GLY A 51 9.43 -1.32 -7.20
CA GLY A 51 9.45 -1.54 -5.76
C GLY A 51 8.19 -2.22 -5.22
N THR A 52 7.82 -1.88 -3.98
CA THR A 52 6.71 -2.51 -3.24
C THR A 52 5.74 -1.45 -2.74
N CYS A 53 4.55 -1.84 -2.30
CA CYS A 53 3.57 -0.95 -1.68
C CYS A 53 4.13 -0.22 -0.43
N ALA A 54 5.15 -0.78 0.23
CA ALA A 54 5.82 -0.14 1.35
C ALA A 54 6.76 1.01 0.92
N ALA A 55 7.24 0.97 -0.32
CA ALA A 55 8.16 1.95 -0.91
C ALA A 55 8.01 1.96 -2.44
N LEU A 56 6.96 2.62 -2.92
CA LEU A 56 6.71 2.76 -4.36
C LEU A 56 7.80 3.63 -5.01
N GLY A 57 8.34 3.14 -6.12
CA GLY A 57 9.26 3.84 -6.99
C GLY A 57 8.56 4.49 -8.19
N ASP A 58 9.32 4.67 -9.26
CA ASP A 58 8.83 5.28 -10.50
C ASP A 58 7.74 4.43 -11.16
N VAL A 59 6.84 5.09 -11.89
CA VAL A 59 5.86 4.43 -12.77
C VAL A 59 6.61 3.70 -13.88
N VAL A 60 6.33 2.41 -14.01
CA VAL A 60 6.86 1.54 -15.07
C VAL A 60 5.87 1.46 -16.23
N ILE A 61 4.59 1.20 -15.93
CA ILE A 61 3.54 1.06 -16.94
C ILE A 61 2.26 1.77 -16.46
N PRO A 62 1.72 2.71 -17.25
CA PRO A 62 0.38 3.20 -17.01
C PRO A 62 -0.67 2.18 -17.44
N LEU A 63 -1.70 1.96 -16.62
CA LEU A 63 -2.80 1.06 -16.91
C LEU A 63 -4.07 1.85 -17.26
N ALA A 64 -5.10 1.15 -17.73
CA ALA A 64 -6.43 1.76 -17.87
C ALA A 64 -7.04 2.01 -16.49
N ASP A 65 -7.70 3.16 -16.35
CA ASP A 65 -8.41 3.54 -15.13
C ASP A 65 -9.42 2.46 -14.70
N VAL A 66 -9.53 2.27 -13.39
CA VAL A 66 -10.49 1.37 -12.77
C VAL A 66 -11.77 2.15 -12.49
N ALA A 67 -12.86 1.80 -13.15
CA ALA A 67 -14.10 2.57 -13.12
C ALA A 67 -15.34 1.67 -13.10
N LEU A 68 -16.49 2.23 -12.74
CA LEU A 68 -17.75 1.51 -12.91
C LEU A 68 -18.00 1.20 -14.40
N PRO A 69 -18.44 -0.01 -14.74
CA PRO A 69 -18.88 -0.32 -16.09
C PRO A 69 -19.99 0.62 -16.54
N ALA A 70 -19.93 1.06 -17.80
CA ALA A 70 -21.01 1.85 -18.38
C ALA A 70 -22.27 0.99 -18.57
N GLY A 71 -23.43 1.54 -18.20
CA GLY A 71 -24.73 0.90 -18.41
C GLY A 71 -25.67 1.07 -17.22
N ASP A 72 -26.90 0.63 -17.38
CA ASP A 72 -27.89 0.63 -16.31
C ASP A 72 -27.71 -0.60 -15.41
N GLN A 73 -27.91 -0.43 -14.11
CA GLN A 73 -27.97 -1.57 -13.19
C GLN A 73 -29.15 -2.48 -13.58
N VAL A 74 -28.88 -3.77 -13.71
CA VAL A 74 -29.88 -4.80 -13.99
C VAL A 74 -29.96 -5.79 -12.82
N GLY A 75 -31.12 -6.42 -12.64
CA GLY A 75 -31.31 -7.43 -11.59
C GLY A 75 -31.67 -6.84 -10.22
N ALA A 76 -31.08 -7.38 -9.15
CA ALA A 76 -31.40 -6.97 -7.79
C ALA A 76 -30.75 -5.62 -7.45
N ALA A 77 -31.56 -4.67 -6.96
CA ALA A 77 -31.08 -3.34 -6.55
C ALA A 77 -30.10 -3.36 -5.35
N SER A 78 -30.01 -4.49 -4.65
CA SER A 78 -29.04 -4.71 -3.57
C SER A 78 -27.70 -5.27 -4.06
N ALA A 79 -27.48 -5.36 -5.37
CA ALA A 79 -26.21 -5.78 -5.92
C ALA A 79 -25.17 -4.65 -5.78
N PHE A 80 -23.99 -5.02 -5.31
CA PHE A 80 -22.82 -4.16 -5.16
C PHE A 80 -22.05 -4.11 -6.49
N PRO A 81 -21.97 -2.95 -7.16
CA PRO A 81 -21.26 -2.83 -8.41
C PRO A 81 -19.74 -2.81 -8.19
N LEU A 82 -19.00 -3.45 -9.08
CA LEU A 82 -17.55 -3.54 -9.00
C LEU A 82 -16.93 -2.54 -9.98
N LYS A 83 -15.98 -1.71 -9.52
CA LYS A 83 -15.13 -0.95 -10.46
C LYS A 83 -14.14 -1.90 -11.09
N ILE A 84 -14.00 -1.83 -12.41
CA ILE A 84 -13.16 -2.75 -13.17
C ILE A 84 -12.27 -2.03 -14.17
N SER A 85 -11.13 -2.63 -14.45
CA SER A 85 -10.30 -2.38 -15.61
C SER A 85 -9.95 -3.75 -16.18
N THR A 86 -10.54 -4.13 -17.31
CA THR A 86 -10.43 -5.50 -17.85
C THR A 86 -9.98 -5.53 -19.29
N ASN A 87 -9.32 -6.62 -19.67
CA ASN A 87 -8.74 -6.83 -21.00
C ASN A 87 -7.70 -5.77 -21.40
N PHE A 88 -7.05 -5.12 -20.42
CA PHE A 88 -5.98 -4.17 -20.70
C PHE A 88 -4.69 -4.95 -20.96
N VAL A 89 -4.03 -4.70 -22.09
CA VAL A 89 -2.85 -5.47 -22.48
C VAL A 89 -1.61 -4.61 -22.40
N VAL A 90 -0.58 -5.12 -21.72
CA VAL A 90 0.74 -4.48 -21.60
C VAL A 90 1.75 -5.25 -22.44
N GLU A 91 2.61 -4.51 -23.14
CA GLU A 91 3.71 -5.04 -23.97
C GLU A 91 4.91 -5.43 -23.09
N MET A 92 4.68 -6.33 -22.14
CA MET A 92 5.70 -6.90 -21.25
C MET A 92 5.32 -8.35 -20.92
N PRO A 93 6.25 -9.32 -21.07
CA PRO A 93 5.98 -10.71 -20.71
C PRO A 93 5.68 -10.86 -19.22
N LEU A 94 4.76 -11.75 -18.86
CA LEU A 94 4.35 -11.95 -17.46
C LEU A 94 5.55 -12.27 -16.55
N GLN A 95 6.49 -13.08 -17.03
CA GLN A 95 7.68 -13.43 -16.24
C GLN A 95 8.56 -12.20 -15.96
N GLU A 96 8.66 -11.25 -16.89
CA GLU A 96 9.40 -10.00 -16.67
C GLU A 96 8.73 -9.13 -15.61
N ILE A 97 7.40 -9.08 -15.60
CA ILE A 97 6.63 -8.39 -14.54
C ILE A 97 6.88 -9.04 -13.17
N ILE A 98 6.87 -10.37 -13.11
CA ILE A 98 7.10 -11.13 -11.86
C ILE A 98 8.51 -10.91 -11.31
N ASP A 99 9.52 -10.85 -12.20
CA ASP A 99 10.91 -10.74 -11.80
C ASP A 99 11.32 -9.30 -11.41
N GLY A 100 10.50 -8.30 -11.76
CA GLY A 100 10.85 -6.87 -11.68
C GLY A 100 10.79 -6.20 -10.31
N GLU A 101 10.35 -6.91 -9.26
CA GLU A 101 9.96 -6.32 -7.96
C GLU A 101 9.04 -5.10 -8.17
N TYR A 102 7.79 -5.38 -8.53
CA TYR A 102 6.80 -4.38 -8.90
C TYR A 102 5.56 -4.43 -8.00
N ALA A 103 4.81 -3.33 -7.96
CA ALA A 103 3.51 -3.23 -7.30
C ALA A 103 2.50 -2.52 -8.20
N ILE A 104 1.21 -2.87 -8.06
CA ILE A 104 0.11 -2.11 -8.66
C ILE A 104 -0.44 -1.17 -7.61
N ASN A 105 -0.50 0.12 -7.94
CA ASN A 105 -1.08 1.17 -7.11
C ASN A 105 -2.30 1.78 -7.79
N ILE A 106 -3.33 2.09 -7.00
CA ILE A 106 -4.56 2.74 -7.43
C ILE A 106 -4.66 4.12 -6.77
N HIS A 107 -4.90 5.13 -7.60
CA HIS A 107 -5.01 6.53 -7.20
C HIS A 107 -6.47 6.93 -6.98
N GLN A 108 -6.72 7.89 -6.10
CA GLN A 108 -8.08 8.35 -5.79
C GLN A 108 -8.76 8.98 -7.00
N SER A 109 -8.09 9.86 -7.74
CA SER A 109 -8.63 10.47 -8.96
C SER A 109 -7.51 11.08 -9.80
N ALA A 110 -7.85 11.59 -10.98
CA ALA A 110 -6.91 12.35 -11.80
C ALA A 110 -6.52 13.69 -11.13
N GLU A 111 -7.44 14.31 -10.39
CA GLU A 111 -7.23 15.55 -9.66
C GLU A 111 -6.43 15.34 -8.37
N GLU A 112 -6.60 14.18 -7.72
CA GLU A 112 -5.93 13.77 -6.49
C GLU A 112 -4.95 12.62 -6.76
N ILE A 113 -4.11 12.78 -7.80
CA ILE A 113 -3.19 11.73 -8.27
C ILE A 113 -2.13 11.34 -7.22
N ASP A 114 -1.83 12.18 -6.23
CA ASP A 114 -0.89 11.83 -5.16
C ASP A 114 -1.57 11.11 -3.98
N VAL A 115 -2.88 10.86 -4.05
CA VAL A 115 -3.64 10.16 -3.02
C VAL A 115 -3.87 8.71 -3.45
N TYR A 116 -3.37 7.76 -2.66
CA TYR A 116 -3.45 6.33 -2.98
C TYR A 116 -4.54 5.67 -2.16
N ILE A 117 -5.35 4.84 -2.81
CA ILE A 117 -6.51 4.20 -2.17
C ILE A 117 -6.32 2.69 -2.02
N ALA A 118 -5.57 2.03 -2.89
CA ALA A 118 -5.28 0.60 -2.78
C ALA A 118 -3.95 0.25 -3.45
N CYS A 119 -3.27 -0.77 -2.94
CA CYS A 119 -2.03 -1.27 -3.53
C CYS A 119 -1.82 -2.77 -3.29
N GLY A 120 -1.20 -3.45 -4.24
CA GLY A 120 -0.75 -4.84 -4.07
C GLY A 120 0.61 -5.07 -4.71
N ASP A 121 1.52 -5.69 -3.96
CA ASP A 121 2.79 -6.19 -4.48
C ASP A 121 2.51 -7.30 -5.51
N ILE A 122 3.13 -7.23 -6.68
CA ILE A 122 2.96 -8.23 -7.72
C ILE A 122 3.73 -9.49 -7.32
N GLY A 123 3.00 -10.49 -6.83
CA GLY A 123 3.55 -11.76 -6.42
C GLY A 123 2.46 -12.74 -5.97
N GLY A 124 2.84 -13.99 -5.73
CA GLY A 124 1.89 -15.01 -5.29
C GLY A 124 2.17 -16.38 -5.90
N VAL A 125 1.10 -17.14 -6.12
CA VAL A 125 1.17 -18.47 -6.71
C VAL A 125 0.84 -18.35 -8.19
N LEU A 126 1.78 -18.72 -9.07
CA LEU A 126 1.53 -18.84 -10.50
C LEU A 126 0.64 -20.05 -10.76
N THR A 127 -0.48 -19.83 -11.42
CA THR A 127 -1.48 -20.83 -11.79
C THR A 127 -1.67 -20.86 -13.31
N LYS A 128 -2.65 -21.64 -13.80
CA LYS A 128 -3.06 -21.63 -15.20
C LYS A 128 -4.55 -21.32 -15.29
N GLU A 129 -4.95 -20.65 -16.36
CA GLU A 129 -6.36 -20.49 -16.71
C GLU A 129 -6.93 -21.82 -17.25
N GLY A 130 -7.47 -22.66 -16.37
CA GLY A 130 -7.90 -24.02 -16.75
C GLY A 130 -6.72 -24.98 -16.95
N GLU A 131 -6.96 -26.15 -17.56
CA GLU A 131 -5.92 -27.19 -17.72
C GLU A 131 -4.84 -26.80 -18.74
N ASP A 132 -5.22 -26.12 -19.82
CA ASP A 132 -4.36 -25.83 -20.97
C ASP A 132 -4.24 -24.32 -21.28
N GLY A 133 -4.75 -23.43 -20.41
CA GLY A 133 -4.67 -21.99 -20.64
C GLY A 133 -3.32 -21.37 -20.26
N PRO A 134 -3.19 -20.06 -20.46
CA PRO A 134 -1.97 -19.33 -20.13
C PRO A 134 -1.66 -19.38 -18.64
N ASP A 135 -0.38 -19.16 -18.32
CA ASP A 135 0.02 -18.91 -16.93
C ASP A 135 -0.63 -17.62 -16.43
N GLU A 136 -1.07 -17.64 -15.18
CA GLU A 136 -1.84 -16.56 -14.58
C GLU A 136 -1.45 -16.35 -13.12
N LEU A 137 -1.18 -15.10 -12.75
CA LEU A 137 -0.91 -14.68 -11.40
C LEU A 137 -2.12 -13.93 -10.84
N ARG A 138 -2.55 -14.31 -9.63
CA ARG A 138 -3.69 -13.72 -8.92
C ARG A 138 -3.24 -13.21 -7.56
N PHE A 139 -3.52 -11.94 -7.25
CA PHE A 139 -3.19 -11.33 -5.97
C PHE A 139 -4.20 -10.27 -5.57
N ALA A 140 -4.19 -9.86 -4.30
CA ALA A 140 -5.11 -8.88 -3.75
C ALA A 140 -4.49 -7.47 -3.71
N LEU A 141 -5.33 -6.45 -3.85
CA LEU A 141 -5.02 -5.08 -3.49
C LEU A 141 -5.50 -4.84 -2.06
N GLY A 142 -4.56 -4.47 -1.19
CA GLY A 142 -4.85 -4.03 0.16
C GLY A 142 -5.20 -2.55 0.19
N GLU A 143 -6.02 -2.17 1.17
CA GLU A 143 -6.40 -0.79 1.43
C GLU A 143 -5.18 0.08 1.79
N LEU A 144 -5.19 1.31 1.26
CA LEU A 144 -4.28 2.37 1.70
C LEU A 144 -5.07 3.56 2.22
N ASN A 145 -4.48 4.27 3.18
CA ASN A 145 -4.96 5.57 3.66
C ASN A 145 -6.42 5.60 4.16
N GLU A 146 -6.85 4.53 4.82
CA GLU A 146 -8.21 4.37 5.35
C GLU A 146 -9.30 4.61 4.28
N SER A 147 -8.98 4.29 3.01
CA SER A 147 -9.86 4.53 1.88
C SER A 147 -11.09 3.61 1.86
N GLY A 148 -11.01 2.46 2.54
CA GLY A 148 -11.99 1.39 2.50
C GLY A 148 -11.98 0.53 1.23
N HIS A 149 -11.14 0.84 0.23
CA HIS A 149 -11.06 0.04 -0.99
C HIS A 149 -10.18 -1.19 -0.81
N THR A 150 -10.61 -2.30 -1.40
CA THR A 150 -9.79 -3.50 -1.58
C THR A 150 -10.03 -4.05 -2.98
N GLY A 151 -9.21 -4.96 -3.46
CA GLY A 151 -9.40 -5.47 -4.80
C GLY A 151 -8.68 -6.76 -5.08
N VAL A 152 -8.83 -7.25 -6.31
CA VAL A 152 -8.12 -8.41 -6.84
C VAL A 152 -7.60 -8.10 -8.24
N VAL A 153 -6.42 -8.61 -8.52
CA VAL A 153 -5.74 -8.48 -9.81
C VAL A 153 -5.50 -9.87 -10.40
N PHE A 154 -5.68 -9.97 -11.71
CA PHE A 154 -5.33 -11.13 -12.53
C PHE A 154 -4.37 -10.64 -13.61
N LEU A 155 -3.19 -11.26 -13.67
CA LEU A 155 -2.20 -11.06 -14.72
C LEU A 155 -2.10 -12.36 -15.52
N SER A 156 -2.55 -12.35 -16.76
CA SER A 156 -2.56 -13.53 -17.64
C SER A 156 -1.52 -13.38 -18.75
N ALA A 157 -0.68 -14.40 -18.94
CA ALA A 157 0.33 -14.40 -19.99
C ALA A 157 -0.33 -14.43 -21.39
N GLN A 158 0.14 -13.57 -22.29
CA GLN A 158 -0.31 -13.49 -23.69
C GLN A 158 0.91 -13.47 -24.63
N GLY A 159 1.76 -14.51 -24.55
CA GLY A 159 3.04 -14.55 -25.27
C GLY A 159 4.02 -13.53 -24.71
N ASP A 160 4.42 -12.56 -25.53
CA ASP A 160 5.31 -11.46 -25.12
C ASP A 160 4.55 -10.30 -24.43
N GLN A 161 3.25 -10.46 -24.23
CA GLN A 161 2.36 -9.50 -23.58
C GLN A 161 1.78 -10.08 -22.29
N THR A 162 1.19 -9.22 -21.47
CA THR A 162 0.40 -9.59 -20.30
C THR A 162 -0.94 -8.89 -20.33
N GLU A 163 -2.02 -9.65 -20.15
CA GLU A 163 -3.33 -9.09 -19.90
C GLU A 163 -3.51 -8.80 -18.41
N VAL A 164 -3.92 -7.58 -18.10
CA VAL A 164 -4.13 -7.06 -16.75
C VAL A 164 -5.62 -6.84 -16.54
N ASN A 165 -6.17 -7.53 -15.55
CA ASN A 165 -7.54 -7.35 -15.09
C ASN A 165 -7.51 -6.93 -13.62
N ILE A 166 -8.11 -5.77 -13.32
CA ILE A 166 -8.24 -5.22 -11.98
C ILE A 166 -9.72 -5.11 -11.63
N MET A 167 -10.05 -5.58 -10.44
CA MET A 167 -11.37 -5.47 -9.83
C MET A 167 -11.21 -4.79 -8.49
N LEU A 168 -11.85 -3.64 -8.31
CA LEU A 168 -11.78 -2.83 -7.10
C LEU A 168 -13.17 -2.76 -6.47
N ILE A 169 -13.22 -3.17 -5.21
CA ILE A 169 -14.39 -3.15 -4.34
C ILE A 169 -14.52 -1.76 -3.74
N GLU A 170 -15.75 -1.25 -3.68
CA GLU A 170 -16.05 0.06 -3.11
C GLU A 170 -16.07 0.03 -1.57
N PRO A 171 -15.77 1.15 -0.90
CA PRO A 171 -15.83 1.25 0.54
C PRO A 171 -17.25 0.98 1.06
N GLY A 172 -17.35 0.15 2.11
CA GLY A 172 -18.62 -0.07 2.80
C GLY A 172 -19.59 -1.06 2.13
N GLU A 173 -19.22 -1.72 1.03
CA GLU A 173 -20.07 -2.73 0.39
C GLU A 173 -20.25 -4.01 1.23
N PHE A 174 -19.35 -4.27 2.18
CA PHE A 174 -19.36 -5.49 3.01
C PHE A 174 -19.32 -5.23 4.52
N SER A 175 -19.45 -3.97 4.95
CA SER A 175 -19.41 -3.56 6.37
C SER A 175 -20.78 -3.60 7.06
#